data_AF-A0AAX4J403-F1
#
_entry.id   AF-A0AAX4J403-F1
#
_cell.length_a   1.000
_cell.length_b   1.000
_cell.length_c   1.000
_cell.angle_alpha   90.00
_cell.angle_beta   90.00
_cell.angle_gamma   90.00
#
_symmetry.space_group_name_H-M   'P 1'
#
loop_
_entity.id
_entity.type
_entity.pdbx_description
1 polymer ?
#
loop_
_entity_poly.entity_id
_entity_poly.type
_entity_poly.pdbx_seq_one_letter_code
_entity_poly.pdbx_strand_id
1 'polypeptide(L)'
;MYQGKLPNPRPKEDANGYCAIYTTKQDDYCSKIAAGLMLTIEELETFNKNTWSWNGCKLLYPKFNMCVSKSAAPMPAIVPLNPCPVNVCCNIWGQCGLMDDFCVVSRSETGAPGTAAPGKHGCISNCGRDIIKGPAPAKKVKLGYFEGWNFNRECLTMVASQINTDAYTHVHFAFPNVTRGDFRIEITDALVQEQFEYFKKLEGVKNIPANRDVFKRNIISFINKHNMDGIDLDWEYPSAPDIPGIPSDDPINGVNYYRLLASIKAEVGSSKSVSFAAPASY
;
A
#
# COMPACT_ATOMS: atom_id res chain seq x y z
N MET A 1 -61.63 7.54 25.01
CA MET A 1 -60.42 7.82 24.21
C MET A 1 -59.30 6.96 24.75
N TYR A 2 -58.53 6.25 23.93
CA TYR A 2 -57.36 5.50 24.41
C TYR A 2 -56.15 6.44 24.50
N GLN A 3 -55.68 6.75 25.71
CA GLN A 3 -54.43 7.49 25.93
C GLN A 3 -53.22 6.55 25.82
N GLY A 4 -52.99 6.00 24.61
CA GLY A 4 -51.76 5.29 24.31
C GLY A 4 -50.59 6.28 24.23
N LYS A 5 -49.61 6.18 25.13
CA LYS A 5 -48.31 6.83 24.91
C LYS A 5 -47.66 6.20 23.68
N LEU A 6 -47.26 7.02 22.72
CA LEU A 6 -46.45 6.57 21.59
C LEU A 6 -45.17 5.91 22.11
N PRO A 7 -44.72 4.78 21.53
CA PRO A 7 -43.44 4.18 21.87
C PRO A 7 -42.32 5.18 21.64
N ASN A 8 -41.44 5.38 22.63
CA ASN A 8 -40.23 6.16 22.45
C ASN A 8 -39.17 5.29 21.75
N PRO A 9 -38.76 5.59 20.51
CA PRO A 9 -37.83 4.77 19.75
C PRO A 9 -36.35 5.11 20.04
N ARG A 10 -36.08 6.10 20.91
CA ARG A 10 -34.71 6.45 21.30
C ARG A 10 -33.98 5.20 21.83
N PRO A 11 -32.76 4.91 21.32
CA PRO A 11 -31.96 3.79 21.80
C PRO A 11 -31.71 3.87 23.31
N LYS A 12 -31.61 2.70 23.94
CA LYS A 12 -31.36 2.55 25.38
C LYS A 12 -30.05 1.82 25.61
N GLU A 13 -29.43 2.17 26.72
CA GLU A 13 -28.24 1.53 27.27
C GLU A 13 -28.43 0.01 27.41
N ASP A 14 -27.34 -0.74 27.25
CA ASP A 14 -27.36 -2.20 27.38
C ASP A 14 -27.43 -2.65 28.86
N ALA A 15 -27.62 -3.95 29.09
CA ALA A 15 -27.72 -4.50 30.44
C ALA A 15 -26.41 -4.41 31.26
N ASN A 16 -25.29 -4.03 30.64
CA ASN A 16 -23.97 -3.88 31.26
C ASN A 16 -23.62 -2.41 31.55
N GLY A 17 -24.47 -1.45 31.15
CA GLY A 17 -24.24 -0.01 31.32
C GLY A 17 -23.43 0.64 30.18
N TYR A 18 -23.30 -0.03 29.04
CA TYR A 18 -22.73 0.58 27.83
C TYR A 18 -23.80 1.29 26.99
N CYS A 19 -23.36 2.25 26.19
CA CYS A 19 -24.23 2.93 25.23
C CYS A 19 -24.76 1.98 24.15
N ALA A 20 -25.96 2.25 23.64
CA ALA A 20 -26.43 1.65 22.41
C ALA A 20 -25.49 2.03 21.25
N ILE A 21 -25.01 1.04 20.50
CA ILE A 21 -24.11 1.24 19.36
C ILE A 21 -24.90 1.38 18.06
N TYR A 22 -24.55 2.37 17.25
CA TYR A 22 -24.87 2.42 15.82
C TYR A 22 -23.58 2.27 15.01
N THR A 23 -23.52 1.26 14.15
CA THR A 23 -22.42 1.10 13.18
C THR A 23 -22.73 1.91 11.92
N THR A 24 -21.92 2.93 11.65
CA THR A 24 -22.10 3.82 10.48
C THR A 24 -21.99 3.07 9.16
N LYS A 25 -22.76 3.52 8.18
CA LYS A 25 -22.77 2.98 6.81
C LYS A 25 -22.08 3.94 5.86
N GLN A 26 -21.92 3.50 4.61
CA GLN A 26 -21.56 4.39 3.51
C GLN A 26 -22.63 5.49 3.41
N ASP A 27 -22.19 6.73 3.19
CA ASP A 27 -23.02 7.93 3.01
C ASP A 27 -23.95 8.25 4.21
N ASP A 28 -23.55 7.89 5.44
CA ASP A 28 -24.15 8.35 6.68
C ASP A 28 -23.57 9.69 7.15
N TYR A 29 -24.41 10.52 7.76
CA TYR A 29 -24.06 11.81 8.36
C TYR A 29 -24.97 12.09 9.57
N CYS A 30 -24.51 12.88 10.55
CA CYS A 30 -25.17 12.91 11.86
C CYS A 30 -26.64 13.34 11.84
N SER A 31 -27.08 14.29 11.01
CA SER A 31 -28.49 14.69 10.98
C SER A 31 -29.42 13.58 10.47
N LYS A 32 -28.97 12.73 9.53
CA LYS A 32 -29.67 11.53 9.06
C LYS A 32 -29.82 10.49 10.17
N ILE A 33 -28.75 10.22 10.91
CA ILE A 33 -28.75 9.28 12.05
C ILE A 33 -29.62 9.82 13.20
N ALA A 34 -29.43 11.10 13.55
CA ALA A 34 -30.14 11.76 14.64
C ALA A 34 -31.66 11.77 14.40
N ALA A 35 -32.10 12.18 13.20
CA ALA A 35 -33.51 12.14 12.81
C ALA A 35 -34.10 10.72 12.85
N GLY A 36 -33.35 9.71 12.37
CA GLY A 36 -33.78 8.31 12.38
C GLY A 36 -33.93 7.70 13.77
N LEU A 37 -33.30 8.28 14.81
CA LEU A 37 -33.29 7.79 16.19
C LEU A 37 -33.98 8.73 17.19
N MET A 38 -34.63 9.80 16.69
CA MET A 38 -35.22 10.89 17.48
C MET A 38 -34.24 11.58 18.45
N LEU A 39 -32.98 11.70 18.04
CA LEU A 39 -31.90 12.42 18.73
C LEU A 39 -31.62 13.77 18.08
N THR A 40 -30.84 14.61 18.76
CA THR A 40 -30.20 15.80 18.18
C THR A 40 -28.75 15.51 17.77
N ILE A 41 -28.15 16.39 16.96
CA ILE A 41 -26.72 16.32 16.61
C ILE A 41 -25.86 16.56 17.88
N GLU A 42 -26.30 17.47 18.75
CA GLU A 42 -25.63 17.78 20.02
C GLU A 42 -25.62 16.58 20.98
N GLU A 43 -26.69 15.78 21.01
CA GLU A 43 -26.72 14.51 21.74
C GLU A 43 -25.69 13.51 21.17
N LEU A 44 -25.60 13.37 19.84
CA LEU A 44 -24.59 12.48 19.21
C LEU A 44 -23.15 12.92 19.51
N GLU A 45 -22.85 14.22 19.41
CA GLU A 45 -21.54 14.78 19.80
C GLU A 45 -21.25 14.57 21.29
N THR A 46 -22.25 14.78 22.16
CA THR A 46 -22.11 14.60 23.61
C THR A 46 -21.86 13.15 24.00
N PHE A 47 -22.59 12.21 23.40
CA PHE A 47 -22.42 10.78 23.67
C PHE A 47 -21.07 10.25 23.17
N ASN A 48 -20.54 10.81 22.08
CA ASN A 48 -19.30 10.34 21.46
C ASN A 48 -18.04 11.13 21.83
N LYS A 49 -18.14 12.17 22.66
CA LYS A 49 -17.02 13.01 23.10
C LYS A 49 -15.81 12.22 23.65
N ASN A 50 -16.06 11.07 24.26
CA ASN A 50 -15.04 10.17 24.82
C ASN A 50 -14.92 8.83 24.05
N THR A 51 -15.58 8.68 22.89
CA THR A 51 -15.48 7.48 22.06
C THR A 51 -14.15 7.52 21.29
N TRP A 52 -13.39 6.41 21.35
CA TRP A 52 -12.12 6.29 20.62
C TRP A 52 -12.32 6.52 19.11
N SER A 53 -11.44 7.32 18.49
CA SER A 53 -11.52 7.73 17.08
C SER A 53 -12.77 8.52 16.67
N TRP A 54 -13.51 9.15 17.60
CA TRP A 54 -14.54 10.14 17.26
C TRP A 54 -13.91 11.38 16.60
N ASN A 55 -14.43 11.77 15.43
CA ASN A 55 -13.96 12.92 14.65
C ASN A 55 -15.01 14.04 14.52
N GLY A 56 -16.08 13.96 15.33
CA GLY A 56 -17.21 14.88 15.25
C GLY A 56 -18.12 14.62 14.04
N CYS A 57 -19.27 15.27 14.05
CA CYS A 57 -20.33 15.13 13.05
C CYS A 57 -20.01 15.76 11.69
N LYS A 58 -18.78 16.27 11.49
CA LYS A 58 -18.29 16.79 10.20
C LYS A 58 -17.89 15.70 9.21
N LEU A 59 -17.42 14.55 9.70
CA LEU A 59 -16.98 13.43 8.87
C LEU A 59 -17.20 12.10 9.61
N LEU A 60 -18.17 11.31 9.16
CA LEU A 60 -18.37 9.95 9.64
C LEU A 60 -17.71 8.96 8.70
N TYR A 61 -16.69 8.25 9.19
CA TYR A 61 -16.13 7.09 8.48
C TYR A 61 -17.14 5.93 8.51
N PRO A 62 -17.28 5.13 7.44
CA PRO A 62 -18.13 3.94 7.44
C PRO A 62 -17.53 2.84 8.35
N LYS A 63 -18.40 2.00 8.93
CA LYS A 63 -18.06 0.96 9.93
C LYS A 63 -17.51 1.48 11.27
N PHE A 64 -17.65 2.77 11.56
CA PHE A 64 -17.40 3.34 12.87
C PHE A 64 -18.54 3.00 13.83
N ASN A 65 -18.21 2.61 15.07
CA ASN A 65 -19.19 2.29 16.12
C ASN A 65 -19.40 3.52 17.01
N MET A 66 -20.53 4.21 16.84
CA MET A 66 -20.88 5.40 17.62
C MET A 66 -21.93 5.10 18.68
N CYS A 67 -21.85 5.78 19.83
CA CYS A 67 -22.91 5.80 20.83
C CYS A 67 -24.12 6.58 20.31
N VAL A 68 -25.31 5.99 20.46
CA VAL A 68 -26.63 6.60 20.19
C VAL A 68 -27.55 6.55 21.41
N SER A 69 -26.99 6.31 22.58
CA SER A 69 -27.58 6.62 23.88
C SER A 69 -26.52 7.25 24.80
N LYS A 70 -26.93 7.66 25.99
CA LYS A 70 -26.01 8.01 27.09
C LYS A 70 -25.22 6.78 27.57
N SER A 71 -24.35 7.00 28.55
CA SER A 71 -23.37 6.06 29.15
C SER A 71 -22.20 5.71 28.23
N ALA A 72 -21.26 4.90 28.74
CA ALA A 72 -19.92 4.80 28.16
C ALA A 72 -19.93 4.03 26.83
N ALA A 73 -19.06 4.45 25.90
CA ALA A 73 -18.70 3.59 24.77
C ALA A 73 -18.02 2.32 25.31
N PRO A 74 -18.42 1.12 24.86
CA PRO A 74 -17.60 -0.07 25.10
C PRO A 74 -16.27 0.12 24.37
N MET A 75 -15.16 -0.35 24.98
CA MET A 75 -13.87 -0.29 24.31
C MET A 75 -13.94 -1.03 22.96
N PRO A 76 -13.26 -0.53 21.91
CA PRO A 76 -13.12 -1.29 20.67
C PRO A 76 -12.63 -2.70 20.97
N ALA A 77 -13.23 -3.70 20.33
CA ALA A 77 -12.66 -5.05 20.33
C ALA A 77 -11.20 -4.97 19.85
N ILE A 78 -10.32 -5.83 20.39
CA ILE A 78 -8.89 -5.81 20.05
C ILE A 78 -8.72 -6.28 18.60
N VAL A 79 -8.83 -5.31 17.68
CA VAL A 79 -8.31 -5.42 16.32
C VAL A 79 -6.82 -5.74 16.43
N PRO A 80 -6.27 -6.69 15.65
CA PRO A 80 -4.83 -6.95 15.64
C PRO A 80 -4.04 -5.64 15.47
N LEU A 81 -3.27 -5.25 16.49
CA LEU A 81 -2.62 -3.94 16.61
C LEU A 81 -1.36 -3.81 15.74
N ASN A 82 -1.53 -4.12 14.45
CA ASN A 82 -0.67 -3.64 13.39
C ASN A 82 -1.55 -3.18 12.19
N PRO A 83 -2.07 -1.94 12.21
CA PRO A 83 -2.74 -1.35 11.05
C PRO A 83 -1.76 -1.01 9.92
N CYS A 84 -0.44 -1.10 10.17
CA CYS A 84 0.61 -0.67 9.25
C CYS A 84 1.04 -1.80 8.32
N PRO A 85 0.87 -1.63 6.98
CA PRO A 85 1.38 -2.59 6.01
C PRO A 85 2.89 -2.77 6.11
N VAL A 86 3.38 -3.92 5.62
CA VAL A 86 4.81 -4.24 5.43
C VAL A 86 5.72 -3.98 6.66
N ASN A 87 5.16 -4.12 7.87
CA ASN A 87 5.83 -3.93 9.16
C ASN A 87 6.45 -2.53 9.38
N VAL A 88 5.83 -1.48 8.84
CA VAL A 88 6.15 -0.09 9.19
C VAL A 88 5.85 0.18 10.68
N CYS A 89 6.64 1.03 11.33
CA CYS A 89 6.47 1.38 12.74
C CYS A 89 5.12 2.05 12.99
N CYS A 90 4.44 1.65 14.08
CA CYS A 90 3.13 2.17 14.47
C CYS A 90 3.22 2.94 15.80
N ASN A 91 2.69 4.16 15.85
CA ASN A 91 2.65 4.98 17.08
C ASN A 91 1.36 4.75 17.91
N ILE A 92 1.28 5.32 19.12
CA ILE A 92 0.09 5.18 20.00
C ILE A 92 -1.24 5.61 19.36
N TRP A 93 -1.20 6.47 18.33
CA TRP A 93 -2.37 6.94 17.60
C TRP A 93 -2.79 6.02 16.45
N GLY A 94 -2.11 4.87 16.27
CA GLY A 94 -2.36 3.94 15.16
C GLY A 94 -1.81 4.44 13.81
N GLN A 95 -0.99 5.50 13.81
CA GLN A 95 -0.40 6.07 12.61
C GLN A 95 0.91 5.35 12.26
N CYS A 96 1.23 5.30 10.98
CA CYS A 96 2.37 4.56 10.43
C CYS A 96 3.46 5.50 9.91
N GLY A 97 4.73 5.22 10.20
CA GLY A 97 5.86 5.99 9.68
C GLY A 97 7.23 5.37 10.01
N LEU A 98 8.30 5.99 9.53
CA LEU A 98 9.70 5.55 9.74
C LEU A 98 10.54 6.55 10.56
N MET A 99 9.91 7.62 11.06
CA MET A 99 10.55 8.66 11.86
C MET A 99 10.43 8.37 13.36
N ASP A 100 11.11 9.16 14.19
CA ASP A 100 11.28 8.92 15.63
C ASP A 100 9.94 8.78 16.38
N ASP A 101 8.96 9.62 16.03
CA ASP A 101 7.60 9.58 16.57
C ASP A 101 6.85 8.26 16.32
N PHE A 102 7.31 7.44 15.38
CA PHE A 102 6.72 6.16 15.00
C PHE A 102 7.54 4.96 15.46
N CYS A 103 8.87 5.03 15.38
CA CYS A 103 9.76 3.88 15.63
C CYS A 103 10.43 3.87 17.01
N VAL A 104 10.54 5.01 17.71
CA VAL A 104 11.18 5.07 19.03
C VAL A 104 10.16 4.74 20.11
N VAL A 105 10.46 3.74 20.94
CA VAL A 105 9.61 3.40 22.09
C VAL A 105 9.65 4.54 23.11
N SER A 106 8.49 5.10 23.42
CA SER A 106 8.28 6.04 24.54
C SER A 106 7.16 5.47 25.41
N ARG A 107 7.31 5.54 26.72
CA ARG A 107 6.36 4.98 27.69
C ARG A 107 5.86 6.08 28.62
N SER A 108 4.58 6.05 28.96
CA SER A 108 4.04 6.86 30.05
C SER A 108 4.72 6.50 31.38
N GLU A 109 4.85 7.47 32.28
CA GLU A 109 5.26 7.29 33.68
C GLU A 109 4.34 6.29 34.41
N THR A 110 3.08 6.17 34.00
CA THR A 110 2.11 5.20 34.53
C THR A 110 2.30 3.77 34.03
N GLY A 111 3.17 3.56 33.03
CA GLY A 111 3.39 2.24 32.40
C GLY A 111 2.20 1.68 31.62
N ALA A 112 1.13 2.45 31.42
CA ALA A 112 -0.10 1.96 30.77
C ALA A 112 0.13 1.57 29.29
N PRO A 113 -0.36 0.41 28.83
CA PRO A 113 -0.19 -0.01 27.44
C PRO A 113 -0.92 0.94 26.48
N GLY A 114 -0.31 1.20 25.31
CA GLY A 114 -0.85 2.15 24.34
C GLY A 114 -0.65 3.63 24.71
N THR A 115 0.25 3.95 25.65
CA THR A 115 0.54 5.33 26.06
C THR A 115 2.05 5.64 26.08
N ALA A 116 2.40 6.89 25.79
CA ALA A 116 3.78 7.38 25.74
C ALA A 116 4.04 8.51 26.74
N ALA A 117 5.31 8.93 26.86
CA ALA A 117 5.69 10.08 27.70
C ALA A 117 5.06 11.40 27.18
N PRO A 118 4.86 12.41 28.04
CA PRO A 118 4.31 13.71 27.62
C PRO A 118 5.06 14.33 26.44
N GLY A 119 4.32 14.79 25.43
CA GLY A 119 4.89 15.39 24.21
C GLY A 119 5.59 14.39 23.28
N LYS A 120 5.36 13.07 23.43
CA LYS A 120 5.82 12.03 22.51
C LYS A 120 4.66 11.19 22.00
N HIS A 121 4.77 10.73 20.76
CA HIS A 121 3.84 9.78 20.16
C HIS A 121 4.22 8.35 20.53
N GLY A 122 5.47 7.93 20.25
CA GLY A 122 6.02 6.69 20.77
C GLY A 122 5.50 5.42 20.09
N CYS A 123 6.42 4.48 19.86
CA CYS A 123 6.11 3.24 19.16
C CYS A 123 5.36 2.21 20.01
N ILE A 124 4.36 1.56 19.42
CA ILE A 124 3.61 0.42 19.98
C ILE A 124 3.77 -0.87 19.17
N SER A 125 4.22 -0.81 17.90
CA SER A 125 4.38 -1.99 17.03
C SER A 125 5.45 -1.75 15.96
N ASN A 126 6.20 -2.80 15.59
CA ASN A 126 7.36 -2.76 14.69
C ASN A 126 8.43 -1.71 15.09
N CYS A 127 8.80 -1.70 16.36
CA CYS A 127 9.66 -0.66 16.94
C CYS A 127 11.16 -0.89 16.72
N GLY A 128 11.92 0.22 16.71
CA GLY A 128 13.35 0.25 16.37
C GLY A 128 13.60 0.58 14.90
N ARG A 129 14.84 0.98 14.60
CA ARG A 129 15.35 1.20 13.22
C ARG A 129 16.74 0.59 13.03
N ASP A 130 17.16 -0.26 13.96
CA ASP A 130 18.47 -0.88 13.94
C ASP A 130 18.62 -1.77 12.71
N ILE A 131 19.76 -1.68 12.03
CA ILE A 131 20.04 -2.51 10.85
C ILE A 131 20.32 -3.93 11.33
N ILE A 132 19.27 -4.73 11.51
CA ILE A 132 19.34 -6.15 11.87
C ILE A 132 20.03 -6.89 10.72
N LYS A 133 21.33 -7.13 10.89
CA LYS A 133 22.13 -7.98 10.00
C LYS A 133 21.69 -9.43 10.17
N GLY A 134 20.66 -9.81 9.40
CA GLY A 134 20.22 -11.20 9.30
C GLY A 134 21.32 -12.13 8.76
N PRO A 135 21.13 -13.45 8.86
CA PRO A 135 22.04 -14.41 8.23
C PRO A 135 22.11 -14.17 6.72
N ALA A 136 23.25 -14.47 6.11
CA ALA A 136 23.42 -14.35 4.66
C ALA A 136 22.34 -15.19 3.94
N PRO A 137 21.74 -14.68 2.84
CA PRO A 137 20.66 -15.38 2.15
C PRO A 137 21.17 -16.72 1.59
N ALA A 138 20.33 -17.76 1.71
CA ALA A 138 20.68 -19.14 1.35
C ALA A 138 21.11 -19.33 -0.12
N LYS A 139 20.77 -18.38 -0.99
CA LYS A 139 21.35 -18.20 -2.33
C LYS A 139 21.64 -16.71 -2.54
N LYS A 140 22.75 -16.39 -3.20
CA LYS A 140 23.06 -15.02 -3.63
C LYS A 140 22.49 -14.79 -5.03
N VAL A 141 21.86 -13.63 -5.24
CA VAL A 141 21.50 -13.17 -6.58
C VAL A 141 22.71 -12.47 -7.20
N LYS A 142 22.97 -12.81 -8.46
CA LYS A 142 23.75 -12.00 -9.40
C LYS A 142 22.81 -11.57 -10.53
N LEU A 143 22.65 -10.27 -10.71
CA LEU A 143 21.80 -9.68 -11.73
C LEU A 143 22.67 -8.92 -12.74
N GLY A 144 22.34 -9.02 -14.03
CA GLY A 144 22.90 -8.19 -15.09
C GLY A 144 21.79 -7.56 -15.92
N TYR A 145 22.00 -6.32 -16.37
CA TYR A 145 21.13 -5.68 -17.36
C TYR A 145 21.77 -5.85 -18.75
N PHE A 146 20.98 -6.31 -19.72
CA PHE A 146 21.37 -6.39 -21.12
C PHE A 146 20.72 -5.24 -21.89
N GLU A 147 21.56 -4.36 -22.44
CA GLU A 147 21.16 -3.19 -23.21
C GLU A 147 20.71 -3.61 -24.62
N GLY A 148 19.39 -3.72 -24.83
CA GLY A 148 18.80 -4.23 -26.08
C GLY A 148 19.11 -3.38 -27.30
N TRP A 149 19.34 -2.08 -27.13
CA TRP A 149 19.75 -1.14 -28.18
C TRP A 149 21.27 -1.04 -28.36
N ASN A 150 22.08 -1.93 -27.76
CA ASN A 150 23.55 -1.82 -27.88
C ASN A 150 24.05 -1.83 -29.34
N PHE A 151 23.30 -2.44 -30.27
CA PHE A 151 23.56 -2.43 -31.72
C PHE A 151 23.42 -1.06 -32.39
N ASN A 152 22.89 -0.06 -31.69
CA ASN A 152 22.85 1.33 -32.16
C ASN A 152 24.18 2.06 -31.85
N ARG A 153 25.19 1.37 -31.29
CA ARG A 153 26.59 1.82 -31.17
C ARG A 153 27.42 1.33 -32.35
N GLU A 154 28.43 2.12 -32.73
CA GLU A 154 29.38 1.79 -33.79
C GLU A 154 30.27 0.56 -33.47
N CYS A 155 30.51 0.27 -32.19
CA CYS A 155 31.33 -0.85 -31.75
C CYS A 155 30.97 -1.29 -30.32
N LEU A 156 31.66 -2.34 -29.82
CA LEU A 156 31.40 -2.99 -28.53
C LEU A 156 29.96 -3.51 -28.38
N THR A 157 29.40 -4.01 -29.47
CA THR A 157 28.09 -4.67 -29.51
C THR A 157 28.19 -6.11 -28.98
N MET A 158 27.07 -6.64 -28.48
CA MET A 158 26.95 -8.01 -27.98
C MET A 158 25.55 -8.53 -28.26
N VAL A 159 25.45 -9.69 -28.93
CA VAL A 159 24.18 -10.41 -29.16
C VAL A 159 23.72 -11.01 -27.83
N ALA A 160 22.41 -11.00 -27.56
CA ALA A 160 21.85 -11.58 -26.33
C ALA A 160 22.24 -13.06 -26.09
N SER A 161 22.52 -13.82 -27.15
CA SER A 161 22.99 -15.20 -27.08
C SER A 161 24.46 -15.38 -26.64
N GLN A 162 25.23 -14.30 -26.52
CA GLN A 162 26.62 -14.31 -26.04
C GLN A 162 26.73 -14.09 -24.52
N ILE A 163 25.61 -13.87 -23.82
CA ILE A 163 25.59 -13.69 -22.38
C ILE A 163 25.98 -14.99 -21.68
N ASN A 164 27.03 -14.94 -20.86
CA ASN A 164 27.46 -16.08 -20.03
C ASN A 164 26.43 -16.35 -18.93
N THR A 165 25.57 -17.36 -19.13
CA THR A 165 24.52 -17.76 -18.19
C THR A 165 25.04 -18.35 -16.88
N ASP A 166 26.27 -18.87 -16.83
CA ASP A 166 26.87 -19.37 -15.58
C ASP A 166 27.36 -18.21 -14.68
N ALA A 167 27.60 -17.04 -15.27
CA ALA A 167 28.04 -15.86 -14.55
C ALA A 167 26.92 -15.17 -13.76
N TYR A 168 25.66 -15.31 -14.19
CA TYR A 168 24.49 -14.59 -13.65
C TYR A 168 23.41 -15.55 -13.12
N THR A 169 22.55 -15.06 -12.23
CA THR A 169 21.34 -15.80 -11.79
C THR A 169 20.06 -15.28 -12.42
N HIS A 170 20.09 -14.02 -12.89
CA HIS A 170 18.99 -13.28 -13.49
C HIS A 170 19.57 -12.31 -14.52
N VAL A 171 18.85 -12.07 -15.61
CA VAL A 171 19.20 -11.06 -16.63
C VAL A 171 17.96 -10.24 -16.96
N HIS A 172 18.06 -8.90 -16.87
CA HIS A 172 16.99 -7.99 -17.28
C HIS A 172 17.26 -7.46 -18.70
N PHE A 173 16.28 -7.49 -19.58
CA PHE A 173 16.37 -6.86 -20.91
C PHE A 173 15.97 -5.39 -20.80
N ALA A 174 16.94 -4.49 -20.97
CA ALA A 174 16.77 -3.03 -20.85
C ALA A 174 16.79 -2.38 -22.25
N PHE A 175 15.73 -1.77 -22.74
CA PHE A 175 14.35 -1.76 -22.25
C PHE A 175 13.40 -1.90 -23.45
N PRO A 176 12.21 -2.51 -23.27
CA PRO A 176 11.11 -2.32 -24.20
C PRO A 176 10.46 -0.94 -23.98
N ASN A 177 9.94 -0.32 -25.05
CA ASN A 177 9.24 0.96 -24.97
C ASN A 177 7.82 0.78 -24.41
N VAL A 178 7.28 1.83 -23.78
CA VAL A 178 5.86 1.92 -23.40
C VAL A 178 5.17 2.97 -24.26
N THR A 179 4.10 2.59 -24.96
CA THR A 179 3.38 3.51 -25.87
C THR A 179 2.52 4.53 -25.10
N ARG A 180 2.64 5.80 -25.48
CA ARG A 180 1.87 6.89 -24.87
C ARG A 180 0.42 6.88 -25.35
N GLY A 181 -0.51 6.59 -24.45
CA GLY A 181 -1.96 6.69 -24.67
C GLY A 181 -2.71 5.37 -24.45
N ASP A 182 -2.10 4.23 -24.77
CA ASP A 182 -2.68 2.89 -24.59
C ASP A 182 -1.78 1.92 -23.80
N PHE A 183 -0.58 2.36 -23.39
CA PHE A 183 0.33 1.68 -22.48
C PHE A 183 0.73 0.26 -22.93
N ARG A 184 0.76 0.00 -24.23
CA ARG A 184 1.34 -1.24 -24.78
C ARG A 184 2.84 -1.24 -24.52
N ILE A 185 3.38 -2.43 -24.27
CA ILE A 185 4.84 -2.64 -24.22
C ILE A 185 5.26 -3.12 -25.60
N GLU A 186 6.06 -2.31 -26.29
CA GLU A 186 6.43 -2.50 -27.69
C GLU A 186 7.93 -2.36 -27.90
N ILE A 187 8.44 -3.07 -28.90
CA ILE A 187 9.81 -2.94 -29.38
C ILE A 187 9.66 -2.62 -30.86
N THR A 188 9.90 -1.34 -31.19
CA THR A 188 9.59 -0.72 -32.49
C THR A 188 10.82 -0.55 -33.39
N ASP A 189 12.01 -0.74 -32.83
CA ASP A 189 13.28 -0.78 -33.54
C ASP A 189 13.54 -2.23 -34.00
N ALA A 190 13.88 -2.42 -35.27
CA ALA A 190 14.04 -3.75 -35.86
C ALA A 190 15.24 -4.54 -35.31
N LEU A 191 16.33 -3.87 -34.92
CA LEU A 191 17.52 -4.51 -34.34
C LEU A 191 17.25 -4.91 -32.88
N VAL A 192 16.59 -4.03 -32.11
CA VAL A 192 16.14 -4.35 -30.75
C VAL A 192 15.11 -5.49 -30.78
N GLN A 193 14.23 -5.51 -31.80
CA GLN A 193 13.27 -6.59 -32.01
C GLN A 193 13.96 -7.92 -32.34
N GLU A 194 15.03 -7.92 -33.15
CA GLU A 194 15.82 -9.13 -33.40
C GLU A 194 16.50 -9.64 -32.12
N GLN A 195 17.12 -8.75 -31.32
CA GLN A 195 17.70 -9.11 -30.03
C GLN A 195 16.67 -9.69 -29.06
N PHE A 196 15.44 -9.17 -29.09
CA PHE A 196 14.33 -9.71 -28.32
C PHE A 196 13.86 -11.09 -28.81
N GLU A 197 13.90 -11.36 -30.12
CA GLU A 197 13.64 -12.69 -30.68
C GLU A 197 14.77 -13.72 -30.40
N TYR A 198 15.98 -13.30 -30.04
CA TYR A 198 16.96 -14.17 -29.40
C TYR A 198 16.67 -14.38 -27.91
N PHE A 199 16.38 -13.31 -27.16
CA PHE A 199 16.04 -13.36 -25.73
C PHE A 199 14.84 -14.28 -25.43
N LYS A 200 13.80 -14.25 -26.27
CA LYS A 200 12.61 -15.11 -26.18
C LYS A 200 12.87 -16.62 -26.32
N LYS A 201 14.04 -17.04 -26.79
CA LYS A 201 14.40 -18.47 -26.97
C LYS A 201 14.96 -19.10 -25.69
N LEU A 202 15.01 -18.35 -24.60
CA LEU A 202 15.27 -18.85 -23.25
C LEU A 202 14.01 -19.55 -22.70
N GLU A 203 14.13 -20.82 -22.31
CA GLU A 203 13.02 -21.62 -21.80
C GLU A 203 12.78 -21.42 -20.30
N GLY A 204 11.51 -21.47 -19.84
CA GLY A 204 11.22 -21.36 -18.41
C GLY A 204 9.76 -21.09 -17.94
N VAL A 205 9.06 -20.04 -18.40
CA VAL A 205 8.23 -19.28 -17.43
C VAL A 205 6.92 -18.60 -17.92
N LYS A 206 5.76 -18.89 -17.28
CA LYS A 206 4.39 -18.29 -17.54
C LYS A 206 3.55 -18.21 -16.23
N ASN A 207 2.24 -17.92 -16.17
CA ASN A 207 1.54 -16.60 -16.25
C ASN A 207 0.41 -16.58 -15.14
N ILE A 208 -0.73 -15.84 -15.03
CA ILE A 208 -1.71 -15.16 -15.93
C ILE A 208 -2.46 -13.99 -15.22
N PRO A 209 -3.06 -12.98 -15.93
CA PRO A 209 -3.70 -11.82 -15.30
C PRO A 209 -5.21 -11.56 -15.60
N ALA A 210 -5.84 -10.85 -14.67
CA ALA A 210 -7.07 -10.07 -14.80
C ALA A 210 -6.89 -8.66 -14.16
N ASN A 211 -7.75 -7.64 -14.33
CA ASN A 211 -8.42 -7.19 -15.56
C ASN A 211 -8.82 -5.68 -15.55
N ARG A 212 -8.60 -4.94 -14.45
CA ARG A 212 -8.73 -3.47 -14.32
C ARG A 212 -7.52 -2.81 -15.00
N ASP A 213 -6.51 -2.50 -14.21
CA ASP A 213 -5.12 -2.95 -14.41
C ASP A 213 -4.35 -2.55 -15.68
N VAL A 214 -4.86 -1.80 -16.65
CA VAL A 214 -4.26 -1.49 -17.99
C VAL A 214 -2.75 -1.74 -18.14
N PHE A 215 -1.89 -1.05 -17.37
CA PHE A 215 -0.43 -1.25 -17.44
C PHE A 215 0.02 -2.60 -16.86
N LYS A 216 -0.45 -3.03 -15.67
CA LYS A 216 -0.32 -4.41 -15.15
C LYS A 216 -0.85 -5.45 -16.16
N ARG A 217 -1.97 -5.17 -16.84
CA ARG A 217 -2.59 -6.04 -17.84
C ARG A 217 -1.67 -6.21 -19.07
N ASN A 218 -0.93 -5.17 -19.46
CA ASN A 218 0.05 -5.25 -20.55
C ASN A 218 1.41 -5.82 -20.09
N ILE A 219 1.90 -5.49 -18.89
CA ILE A 219 3.07 -6.10 -18.23
C ILE A 219 2.91 -7.62 -18.13
N ILE A 220 1.82 -8.09 -17.54
CA ILE A 220 1.62 -9.54 -17.34
C ILE A 220 1.27 -10.23 -18.67
N SER A 221 0.71 -9.52 -19.65
CA SER A 221 0.58 -10.01 -21.04
C SER A 221 1.94 -10.17 -21.73
N PHE A 222 2.87 -9.25 -21.51
CA PHE A 222 4.25 -9.30 -22.03
C PHE A 222 5.01 -10.50 -21.43
N ILE A 223 4.88 -10.72 -20.11
CA ILE A 223 5.39 -11.91 -19.40
C ILE A 223 4.85 -13.21 -20.02
N ASN A 224 3.59 -13.26 -20.46
CA ASN A 224 2.99 -14.47 -21.04
C ASN A 224 3.59 -14.81 -22.41
N LYS A 225 3.53 -13.79 -23.27
CA LYS A 225 3.78 -13.85 -24.71
C LYS A 225 5.26 -14.09 -25.01
N HIS A 226 6.12 -13.65 -24.10
CA HIS A 226 7.57 -13.68 -24.23
C HIS A 226 8.25 -14.50 -23.12
N ASN A 227 7.48 -15.31 -22.39
CA ASN A 227 7.95 -16.38 -21.51
C ASN A 227 8.91 -15.93 -20.37
N MET A 228 8.72 -14.74 -19.82
CA MET A 228 9.70 -14.07 -18.93
C MET A 228 9.54 -14.45 -17.43
N ASP A 229 10.63 -14.50 -16.66
CA ASP A 229 10.63 -14.80 -15.20
C ASP A 229 9.89 -13.79 -14.32
N GLY A 230 9.66 -12.58 -14.81
CA GLY A 230 9.01 -11.52 -14.06
C GLY A 230 9.06 -10.19 -14.78
N ILE A 231 9.01 -9.11 -14.00
CA ILE A 231 9.17 -7.75 -14.48
C ILE A 231 10.06 -6.97 -13.53
N ASP A 232 10.90 -6.13 -14.10
CA ASP A 232 11.58 -5.04 -13.43
C ASP A 232 10.94 -3.74 -13.91
N LEU A 233 10.56 -2.85 -12.99
CA LEU A 233 10.02 -1.54 -13.33
C LEU A 233 11.05 -0.47 -13.01
N ASP A 234 11.59 0.16 -14.04
CA ASP A 234 12.50 1.29 -13.92
C ASP A 234 11.71 2.59 -14.18
N TRP A 235 11.31 3.27 -13.10
CA TRP A 235 10.72 4.60 -13.17
C TRP A 235 11.61 5.54 -12.37
N GLU A 236 12.34 6.39 -13.10
CA GLU A 236 13.20 7.43 -12.56
C GLU A 236 12.48 8.81 -12.57
N TYR A 237 11.92 9.33 -11.49
CA TYR A 237 11.61 8.69 -10.20
C TYR A 237 10.21 9.14 -9.73
N PRO A 238 9.32 8.22 -9.30
CA PRO A 238 7.99 8.59 -8.81
C PRO A 238 8.09 9.39 -7.51
N SER A 239 7.20 10.37 -7.32
CA SER A 239 7.18 11.28 -6.16
C SER A 239 8.37 12.26 -6.04
N ALA A 240 9.33 12.26 -6.97
CA ALA A 240 10.53 13.12 -6.87
C ALA A 240 10.22 14.59 -7.27
N PRO A 241 10.44 15.58 -6.39
CA PRO A 241 10.07 16.97 -6.65
C PRO A 241 11.21 17.86 -7.17
N ASP A 242 12.46 17.40 -7.08
CA ASP A 242 13.64 18.27 -6.98
C ASP A 242 14.80 17.93 -7.95
N ILE A 243 14.64 16.92 -8.81
CA ILE A 243 15.72 16.47 -9.71
C ILE A 243 16.00 17.54 -10.79
N PRO A 244 17.21 18.11 -10.88
CA PRO A 244 17.50 19.20 -11.81
C PRO A 244 17.29 18.81 -13.28
N GLY A 245 16.42 19.56 -13.97
CA GLY A 245 16.10 19.34 -15.38
C GLY A 245 14.96 18.35 -15.65
N ILE A 246 14.44 17.67 -14.63
CA ILE A 246 13.23 16.85 -14.71
C ILE A 246 12.05 17.61 -14.06
N PRO A 247 10.84 17.59 -14.62
CA PRO A 247 9.67 18.16 -13.95
C PRO A 247 9.35 17.44 -12.63
N SER A 248 9.03 18.20 -11.58
CA SER A 248 8.50 17.66 -10.32
C SER A 248 7.33 16.71 -10.57
N ASP A 249 7.38 15.51 -10.02
CA ASP A 249 6.24 14.58 -9.99
C ASP A 249 5.27 14.91 -8.84
N ASP A 250 4.07 14.33 -8.87
CA ASP A 250 3.09 14.42 -7.77
C ASP A 250 3.52 13.50 -6.60
N PRO A 251 3.63 14.00 -5.35
CA PRO A 251 3.96 13.18 -4.18
C PRO A 251 3.10 11.91 -3.99
N ILE A 252 1.87 11.88 -4.51
CA ILE A 252 1.02 10.68 -4.44
C ILE A 252 1.57 9.50 -5.25
N ASN A 253 2.45 9.74 -6.22
CA ASN A 253 2.87 8.74 -7.17
C ASN A 253 3.79 7.67 -6.59
N GLY A 254 4.53 7.95 -5.51
CA GLY A 254 5.24 6.91 -4.75
C GLY A 254 4.27 5.88 -4.16
N VAL A 255 3.13 6.33 -3.63
CA VAL A 255 2.06 5.46 -3.12
C VAL A 255 1.34 4.72 -4.26
N ASN A 256 1.13 5.37 -5.41
CA ASN A 256 0.53 4.72 -6.58
C ASN A 256 1.46 3.68 -7.21
N TYR A 257 2.77 3.92 -7.21
CA TYR A 257 3.79 2.99 -7.70
C TYR A 257 3.93 1.76 -6.78
N TYR A 258 3.95 1.96 -5.45
CA TYR A 258 3.81 0.85 -4.50
C TYR A 258 2.53 0.03 -4.76
N ARG A 259 1.38 0.68 -4.95
CA ARG A 259 0.11 0.00 -5.28
C ARG A 259 0.20 -0.78 -6.60
N LEU A 260 0.87 -0.25 -7.62
CA LEU A 260 1.12 -0.94 -8.89
C LEU A 260 1.96 -2.20 -8.66
N LEU A 261 3.15 -2.06 -8.07
CA LEU A 261 4.07 -3.17 -7.75
C LEU A 261 3.37 -4.27 -6.94
N ALA A 262 2.67 -3.90 -5.86
CA ALA A 262 1.90 -4.82 -5.03
C ALA A 262 0.79 -5.53 -5.83
N SER A 263 0.08 -4.82 -6.71
CA SER A 263 -0.98 -5.42 -7.54
C SER A 263 -0.44 -6.36 -8.61
N ILE A 264 0.74 -6.08 -9.18
CA ILE A 264 1.43 -7.01 -10.08
C ILE A 264 1.86 -8.24 -9.29
N LYS A 265 2.52 -8.07 -8.14
CA LYS A 265 3.05 -9.19 -7.33
C LYS A 265 1.95 -10.11 -6.77
N ALA A 266 0.79 -9.55 -6.42
CA ALA A 266 -0.38 -10.34 -6.03
C ALA A 266 -0.91 -11.19 -7.19
N GLU A 267 -0.92 -10.66 -8.42
CA GLU A 267 -1.42 -11.35 -9.61
C GLU A 267 -0.46 -12.44 -10.11
N VAL A 268 0.84 -12.13 -10.19
CA VAL A 268 1.86 -13.07 -10.70
C VAL A 268 2.31 -14.12 -9.68
N GLY A 269 1.83 -14.02 -8.44
CA GLY A 269 2.04 -15.01 -7.38
C GLY A 269 3.50 -15.20 -6.95
N SER A 270 3.81 -16.37 -6.41
CA SER A 270 5.16 -16.72 -5.92
C SER A 270 6.12 -17.14 -7.03
N SER A 271 5.63 -17.60 -8.17
CA SER A 271 6.41 -18.17 -9.29
C SER A 271 7.11 -17.13 -10.19
N LYS A 272 7.05 -15.85 -9.82
CA LYS A 272 7.55 -14.72 -10.63
C LYS A 272 8.25 -13.66 -9.79
N SER A 273 9.29 -13.04 -10.32
CA SER A 273 9.85 -11.81 -9.75
C SER A 273 8.98 -10.60 -10.09
N VAL A 274 8.94 -9.65 -9.16
CA VAL A 274 8.55 -8.26 -9.40
C VAL A 274 9.59 -7.43 -8.66
N SER A 275 10.40 -6.71 -9.40
CA SER A 275 11.44 -5.83 -8.89
C SER A 275 11.27 -4.42 -9.43
N PHE A 276 12.07 -3.51 -8.90
CA PHE A 276 12.16 -2.14 -9.35
C PHE A 276 13.58 -1.64 -9.16
N ALA A 277 14.03 -0.77 -10.06
CA ALA A 277 15.19 0.06 -9.79
C ALA A 277 14.82 1.11 -8.72
N ALA A 278 15.74 1.40 -7.81
CA ALA A 278 15.55 2.37 -6.74
C ALA A 278 16.70 3.40 -6.76
N PRO A 279 16.41 4.68 -6.47
CA PRO A 279 17.45 5.70 -6.42
C PRO A 279 18.46 5.37 -5.31
N ALA A 280 19.72 5.73 -5.54
CA ALA A 280 20.76 5.68 -4.51
C ALA A 280 20.76 6.91 -3.58
N SER A 281 20.02 7.97 -3.94
CA SER A 281 19.78 9.15 -3.12
C SER A 281 18.69 8.92 -2.08
N TYR A 282 18.83 9.58 -0.92
CA TYR A 282 17.97 9.51 0.25
C TYR A 282 17.84 10.91 0.88
#